data_AF-A0A7C5RMH4-F1
#
_entry.id   AF-A0A7C5RMH4-F1
#
_cell.length_a   1.000
_cell.length_b   1.000
_cell.length_c   1.000
_cell.angle_alpha   90.00
_cell.angle_beta   90.00
_cell.angle_gamma   90.00
#
_symmetry.space_group_name_H-M   'P 1'
#
loop_
_entity.id
_entity.type
_entity.pdbx_description
1 polymer ?
#
loop_
_entity_poly.entity_id
_entity_poly.type
_entity_poly.pdbx_seq_one_letter_code
_entity_poly.pdbx_strand_id
1 'polypeptide(L)'
;MLSKITLGLILSAIGMIISLATPLIHIALVSSGVESFLALELTPGFPFHLLLSIGGVPIALVGLFLFRRGIREELSAERMLSMYRESVIQSLENRGLLEREERGVPEETIKPSGAEALRRIRVKSAGLSLICPKCGAETPLGESKCRSCGERFVKSSDPVKACPICGGDLSNAQSLGDDTYVCGNCFSELEIDQQTARRIFT
;
A
#
# COMPACT_ATOMS: atom_id res chain seq x y z
N MET A 1 -6.07 -11.16 -24.77
CA MET A 1 -6.13 -12.40 -23.96
C MET A 1 -6.66 -12.01 -22.59
N LEU A 2 -7.86 -12.46 -22.22
CA LEU A 2 -8.43 -12.15 -20.90
C LEU A 2 -7.61 -12.90 -19.84
N SER A 3 -7.01 -12.18 -18.88
CA SER A 3 -6.25 -12.82 -17.81
C SER A 3 -7.19 -13.57 -16.87
N LYS A 4 -6.72 -14.69 -16.30
CA LYS A 4 -7.50 -15.46 -15.31
C LYS A 4 -7.96 -14.58 -14.13
N ILE A 5 -7.18 -13.57 -13.79
CA ILE A 5 -7.51 -12.57 -12.76
C ILE A 5 -8.68 -11.68 -13.19
N THR A 6 -8.64 -11.12 -14.41
CA THR A 6 -9.74 -10.29 -14.90
C THR A 6 -11.04 -11.09 -14.99
N LEU A 7 -10.97 -12.36 -15.40
CA LEU A 7 -12.13 -13.24 -15.43
C LEU A 7 -12.69 -13.52 -14.02
N GLY A 8 -11.82 -13.78 -13.04
CA GLY A 8 -12.23 -13.98 -11.63
C GLY A 8 -12.84 -12.72 -11.00
N LEU A 9 -12.28 -11.54 -11.29
CA LEU A 9 -12.79 -10.26 -10.81
C LEU A 9 -14.15 -9.92 -11.42
N ILE A 10 -14.32 -10.13 -12.73
CA ILE A 10 -15.60 -9.93 -13.43
C ILE A 10 -16.67 -10.87 -12.86
N LEU A 11 -16.36 -12.16 -12.69
CA LEU A 11 -17.30 -13.12 -12.11
C LEU A 11 -17.69 -12.78 -10.66
N SER A 12 -16.73 -12.32 -9.85
CA SER A 12 -17.01 -11.87 -8.47
C SER A 12 -17.88 -10.62 -8.44
N ALA A 13 -17.62 -9.65 -9.33
CA ALA A 13 -18.42 -8.44 -9.43
C ALA A 13 -19.87 -8.75 -9.86
N ILE A 14 -20.04 -9.63 -10.85
CA ILE A 14 -21.38 -10.08 -11.29
C ILE A 14 -22.11 -10.80 -10.16
N GLY A 15 -21.46 -11.72 -9.44
CA GLY A 15 -22.07 -12.45 -8.31
C GLY A 15 -22.48 -11.52 -7.16
N MET A 16 -21.68 -10.49 -6.89
CA MET A 16 -21.99 -9.48 -5.87
C MET A 16 -23.16 -8.59 -6.29
N ILE A 17 -23.20 -8.15 -7.55
CA ILE A 17 -24.31 -7.36 -8.10
C ILE A 17 -25.62 -8.15 -8.02
N ILE A 18 -25.62 -9.42 -8.41
CA ILE A 18 -26.83 -10.27 -8.34
C ILE A 18 -27.30 -10.45 -6.89
N SER A 19 -26.36 -10.68 -5.96
CA SER A 19 -26.67 -10.89 -4.55
C SER A 19 -27.15 -9.63 -3.84
N LEU A 20 -26.65 -8.44 -4.21
CA LEU A 20 -27.04 -7.16 -3.63
C LEU A 20 -28.27 -6.53 -4.31
N ALA A 21 -28.45 -6.75 -5.61
CA ALA A 21 -29.61 -6.23 -6.34
C ALA A 21 -30.91 -6.81 -5.76
N THR A 22 -30.93 -8.09 -5.40
CA THR A 22 -32.12 -8.75 -4.84
C THR A 22 -32.66 -8.09 -3.57
N PRO A 23 -31.88 -7.89 -2.49
CA PRO A 23 -32.35 -7.19 -1.29
C PRO A 23 -32.59 -5.70 -1.53
N LEU A 24 -31.81 -5.04 -2.39
CA LEU A 24 -32.02 -3.62 -2.72
C LEU A 24 -33.33 -3.38 -3.46
N ILE A 25 -33.66 -4.26 -4.42
CA ILE A 25 -34.95 -4.24 -5.13
C ILE A 25 -36.08 -4.54 -4.15
N HIS A 26 -35.90 -5.49 -3.22
CA HIS A 26 -36.90 -5.78 -2.19
C HIS A 26 -37.16 -4.56 -1.29
N ILE A 27 -36.12 -3.89 -0.79
CA ILE A 27 -36.25 -2.69 0.04
C ILE A 27 -36.92 -1.55 -0.75
N ALA A 28 -36.54 -1.37 -2.01
CA ALA A 28 -37.12 -0.35 -2.88
C ALA A 28 -38.62 -0.61 -3.16
N LEU A 29 -39.01 -1.87 -3.44
CA LEU A 29 -40.41 -2.25 -3.69
C LEU A 29 -41.29 -2.18 -2.44
N VAL A 30 -40.76 -2.55 -1.27
CA VAL A 30 -41.47 -2.40 0.02
C VAL A 30 -41.72 -0.91 0.31
N SER A 31 -40.78 -0.02 -0.04
CA SER A 31 -40.98 1.42 0.14
C SER A 31 -42.03 2.04 -0.80
N SER A 32 -42.30 1.41 -1.95
CA SER A 32 -43.28 1.88 -2.94
C SER A 32 -44.68 1.30 -2.77
N GLY A 33 -44.92 0.48 -1.74
CA GLY A 33 -46.25 -0.05 -1.40
C GLY A 33 -46.81 -1.07 -2.39
N VAL A 34 -45.96 -1.66 -3.24
CA VAL A 34 -46.34 -2.64 -4.27
C VAL A 34 -45.89 -4.03 -3.80
N GLU A 35 -46.69 -4.67 -2.95
CA GLU A 35 -46.39 -5.99 -2.35
C GLU A 35 -46.44 -7.19 -3.34
N SER A 36 -46.60 -6.96 -4.65
CA SER A 36 -47.21 -8.00 -5.51
C SER A 36 -46.30 -8.74 -6.49
N PHE A 37 -44.99 -8.43 -6.59
CA PHE A 37 -44.10 -9.11 -7.55
C PHE A 37 -43.12 -10.12 -6.95
N LEU A 38 -42.82 -10.02 -5.65
CA LEU A 38 -41.92 -10.95 -4.94
C LEU A 38 -42.65 -12.06 -4.18
N ALA A 39 -43.97 -11.92 -4.01
CA ALA A 39 -44.88 -12.94 -3.47
C ALA A 39 -45.40 -13.92 -4.54
N LEU A 40 -44.90 -13.83 -5.77
CA LEU A 40 -45.27 -14.76 -6.83
C LEU A 40 -44.66 -16.13 -6.51
N GLU A 41 -45.44 -17.02 -5.89
CA GLU A 41 -45.00 -18.37 -5.55
C GLU A 41 -44.81 -19.20 -6.83
N LEU A 42 -43.57 -19.28 -7.33
CA LEU A 42 -43.26 -20.18 -8.46
C LEU A 42 -43.39 -21.67 -8.07
N THR A 43 -43.38 -21.95 -6.76
CA THR A 43 -43.64 -23.24 -6.11
C THR A 43 -44.33 -22.98 -4.76
N PRO A 44 -45.36 -23.75 -4.37
CA PRO A 44 -46.09 -23.51 -3.12
C PRO A 44 -45.13 -23.57 -1.92
N GLY A 45 -45.06 -22.49 -1.14
CA GLY A 45 -44.26 -22.40 0.09
C GLY A 45 -42.79 -22.01 -0.06
N PHE A 46 -42.30 -21.67 -1.25
CA PHE A 46 -40.91 -21.21 -1.44
C PHE A 46 -40.84 -19.79 -2.04
N PRO A 47 -40.43 -18.78 -1.26
CA PRO A 47 -40.38 -17.40 -1.74
C PRO A 47 -39.14 -17.16 -2.62
N PHE A 48 -39.28 -16.32 -3.64
CA PHE A 48 -38.25 -16.08 -4.68
C PHE A 48 -36.88 -15.63 -4.15
N HIS A 49 -36.84 -14.90 -3.03
CA HIS A 49 -35.58 -14.45 -2.43
C HIS A 49 -34.72 -15.63 -1.95
N LEU A 50 -35.35 -16.73 -1.51
CA LEU A 50 -34.66 -17.95 -1.08
C LEU A 50 -34.01 -18.66 -2.27
N LEU A 51 -34.70 -18.74 -3.41
CA LEU A 51 -34.16 -19.30 -4.66
C LEU A 51 -32.97 -18.49 -5.18
N LEU A 52 -33.07 -17.15 -5.16
CA LEU A 52 -31.98 -16.26 -5.56
C LEU A 52 -30.77 -16.35 -4.63
N SER A 53 -31.00 -16.53 -3.32
CA SER A 53 -29.93 -16.75 -2.35
C SER A 53 -29.23 -18.11 -2.56
N ILE A 54 -30.00 -19.18 -2.77
CA ILE A 54 -29.49 -20.53 -3.05
C ILE A 54 -28.64 -20.56 -4.33
N GLY A 55 -29.00 -19.78 -5.35
CA GLY A 55 -28.23 -19.68 -6.60
C GLY A 55 -27.02 -18.73 -6.50
N GLY A 56 -27.17 -17.57 -5.85
CA GLY A 56 -26.17 -16.50 -5.86
C GLY A 56 -24.94 -16.81 -5.01
N VAL A 57 -25.13 -17.41 -3.83
CA VAL A 57 -24.05 -17.74 -2.89
C VAL A 57 -22.99 -18.69 -3.48
N PRO A 58 -23.34 -19.83 -4.10
CA PRO A 58 -22.34 -20.72 -4.69
C PRO A 58 -21.59 -20.07 -5.86
N ILE A 59 -22.26 -19.26 -6.68
CA ILE A 59 -21.60 -18.53 -7.77
C ILE A 59 -20.57 -17.54 -7.22
N ALA A 60 -20.92 -16.79 -6.16
CA ALA A 60 -20.01 -15.87 -5.49
C ALA A 60 -18.81 -16.61 -4.85
N LEU A 61 -19.05 -17.77 -4.22
CA LEU A 61 -17.98 -18.60 -3.64
C LEU A 61 -17.03 -19.14 -4.71
N VAL A 62 -17.54 -19.58 -5.86
CA VAL A 62 -16.71 -20.03 -6.99
C VAL A 62 -15.89 -18.88 -7.56
N GLY A 63 -16.49 -17.70 -7.75
CA GLY A 63 -15.78 -16.50 -8.20
C GLY A 63 -14.66 -16.11 -7.24
N LEU A 64 -14.93 -16.08 -5.93
CA LEU A 64 -13.94 -15.77 -4.90
C LEU A 64 -12.81 -16.81 -4.85
N PHE A 65 -13.14 -18.09 -5.02
CA PHE A 65 -12.15 -19.17 -5.03
C PHE A 65 -11.19 -19.05 -6.21
N LEU A 66 -11.72 -18.82 -7.43
CA LEU A 66 -10.90 -18.61 -8.62
C LEU A 66 -10.04 -17.35 -8.51
N PHE A 67 -10.60 -16.26 -7.96
CA PHE A 67 -9.85 -15.03 -7.71
C PHE A 67 -8.70 -15.25 -6.72
N ARG A 68 -8.97 -15.87 -5.57
CA ARG A 68 -7.92 -16.20 -4.58
C ARG A 68 -6.82 -17.07 -5.17
N ARG A 69 -7.19 -18.04 -6.01
CA ARG A 69 -6.22 -18.90 -6.67
C ARG A 69 -5.37 -18.12 -7.68
N GLY A 70 -5.99 -17.27 -8.48
CA GLY A 70 -5.27 -16.41 -9.45
C GLY A 70 -4.28 -15.47 -8.78
N ILE A 71 -4.69 -14.78 -7.71
CA ILE A 71 -3.81 -13.89 -6.94
C ILE A 71 -2.63 -14.67 -6.34
N ARG A 72 -2.88 -15.87 -5.80
CA ARG A 72 -1.81 -16.69 -5.22
C ARG A 72 -0.78 -17.11 -6.28
N GLU A 73 -1.22 -17.49 -7.47
CA GLU A 73 -0.35 -17.88 -8.59
C GLU A 73 0.52 -16.69 -9.06
N GLU A 74 -0.06 -15.49 -9.20
CA GLU A 74 0.67 -14.28 -9.60
C GLU A 74 1.72 -13.85 -8.56
N LEU A 75 1.35 -13.85 -7.28
CA LEU A 75 2.27 -13.55 -6.17
C LEU A 75 3.43 -14.54 -6.09
N SER A 76 3.19 -15.83 -6.38
CA SER A 76 4.28 -16.81 -6.46
C SER A 76 5.20 -16.57 -7.66
N ALA A 77 4.67 -16.11 -8.80
CA ALA A 77 5.48 -15.75 -9.96
C ALA A 77 6.35 -14.50 -9.70
N GLU A 78 5.78 -13.45 -9.11
CA GLU A 78 6.53 -12.25 -8.71
C GLU A 78 7.61 -12.55 -7.66
N ARG A 79 7.32 -13.41 -6.68
CA ARG A 79 8.32 -13.87 -5.71
C ARG A 79 9.44 -14.68 -6.36
N MET A 80 9.14 -15.51 -7.35
CA MET A 80 10.19 -16.23 -8.08
C MET A 80 11.05 -15.29 -8.91
N LEU A 81 10.47 -14.27 -9.55
CA LEU A 81 11.22 -13.26 -10.31
C LEU A 81 12.12 -12.41 -9.41
N SER A 82 11.64 -12.03 -8.22
CA SER A 82 12.47 -11.30 -7.25
C SER A 82 13.62 -12.16 -6.71
N MET A 83 13.38 -13.43 -6.34
CA MET A 83 14.44 -14.36 -5.94
C MET A 83 15.47 -14.59 -7.07
N TYR A 84 14.99 -14.77 -8.31
CA TYR A 84 15.88 -14.91 -9.46
C TYR A 84 16.73 -13.66 -9.67
N ARG A 85 16.13 -12.47 -9.62
CA ARG A 85 16.84 -11.18 -9.73
C ARG A 85 17.95 -11.06 -8.66
N GLU A 86 17.64 -11.41 -7.43
CA GLU A 86 18.59 -11.36 -6.31
C GLU A 86 19.75 -12.35 -6.51
N SER A 87 19.46 -13.58 -6.95
CA SER A 87 20.49 -14.57 -7.28
C SER A 87 21.43 -14.14 -8.42
N VAL A 88 20.90 -13.41 -9.41
CA VAL A 88 21.69 -12.85 -10.51
C VAL A 88 22.58 -11.72 -10.01
N ILE A 89 22.05 -10.81 -9.17
CA ILE A 89 22.84 -9.73 -8.56
C ILE A 89 24.00 -10.31 -7.75
N GLN A 90 23.73 -11.30 -6.90
CA GLN A 90 24.75 -11.97 -6.10
C GLN A 90 25.81 -12.69 -6.96
N SER A 91 25.38 -13.29 -8.08
CA SER A 91 26.31 -13.93 -9.02
C SER A 91 27.17 -12.93 -9.78
N LEU A 92 26.65 -11.73 -10.08
CA LEU A 92 27.40 -10.64 -10.71
C LEU A 92 28.41 -10.00 -9.75
N GLU A 93 28.02 -9.86 -8.48
CA GLU A 93 28.90 -9.41 -7.40
C GLU A 93 30.07 -10.39 -7.19
N ASN A 94 29.78 -11.69 -7.09
CA ASN A 94 30.81 -12.73 -6.98
C ASN A 94 31.77 -12.80 -8.18
N ARG A 95 31.33 -12.34 -9.36
CA ARG A 95 32.17 -12.27 -10.57
C ARG A 95 32.96 -10.96 -10.68
N GLY A 96 32.83 -10.05 -9.71
CA GLY A 96 33.52 -8.76 -9.71
C GLY A 96 33.08 -7.82 -10.84
N LEU A 97 31.93 -8.08 -11.47
CA LEU A 97 31.40 -7.22 -12.54
C LEU A 97 30.62 -6.00 -11.99
N LEU A 98 30.25 -6.07 -10.71
CA LEU A 98 29.80 -4.94 -9.92
C LEU A 98 30.96 -4.55 -9.00
N GLU A 99 32.00 -3.92 -9.55
CA GLU A 99 32.96 -3.22 -8.71
C GLU A 99 32.21 -2.12 -7.96
N ARG A 100 32.23 -2.25 -6.62
CA ARG A 100 31.88 -1.20 -5.69
C ARG A 100 32.65 0.05 -6.11
N GLU A 101 31.95 1.11 -6.48
CA GLU A 101 32.52 2.44 -6.70
C GLU A 101 32.97 3.02 -5.36
N GLU A 102 33.98 2.40 -4.73
CA GLU A 102 34.84 3.02 -3.72
C GLU A 102 35.99 3.70 -4.46
N ARG A 103 35.67 4.74 -5.23
CA ARG A 103 36.69 5.71 -5.65
C ARG A 103 36.62 6.89 -4.70
N GLY A 104 37.59 6.90 -3.78
CA GLY A 104 37.86 8.02 -2.90
C GLY A 104 37.93 9.33 -3.69
N VAL A 105 37.26 10.34 -3.16
CA VAL A 105 37.50 11.75 -3.48
C VAL A 105 38.23 12.35 -2.27
N PRO A 106 39.24 13.21 -2.47
CA PRO A 106 40.33 13.40 -1.52
C PRO A 106 39.90 14.07 -0.22
N GLU A 107 40.66 13.71 0.81
CA GLU A 107 40.80 14.34 2.11
C GLU A 107 41.20 15.82 1.96
N GLU A 108 40.22 16.72 1.85
CA GLU A 108 40.41 18.14 2.15
C GLU A 108 39.41 18.59 3.22
N THR A 109 39.91 18.55 4.45
CA THR A 109 39.68 19.52 5.54
C THR A 109 38.36 20.29 5.54
N ILE A 110 37.26 19.60 5.84
CA ILE A 110 36.08 20.25 6.43
C ILE A 110 35.69 19.41 7.64
N LYS A 111 35.93 19.94 8.84
CA LYS A 111 35.40 19.39 10.10
C LYS A 111 33.89 19.15 9.96
N PRO A 112 33.35 17.96 10.26
CA PRO A 112 31.93 17.86 10.54
C PRO A 112 31.70 17.01 11.80
N SER A 113 31.55 17.67 12.94
CA SER A 113 31.06 17.07 14.19
C SER A 113 29.55 16.75 14.13
N GLY A 114 29.03 16.31 12.98
CA GLY A 114 27.59 16.10 12.74
C GLY A 114 27.23 14.86 11.92
N ALA A 115 28.20 14.13 11.36
CA ALA A 115 27.95 12.99 10.47
C ALA A 115 27.72 11.64 11.20
N GLU A 116 28.03 11.54 12.49
CA GLU A 116 27.84 10.30 13.26
C GLU A 116 26.37 10.03 13.67
N ALA A 117 25.48 11.02 13.56
CA ALA A 117 24.07 10.85 13.92
C ALA A 117 23.23 10.17 12.82
N LEU A 118 23.61 10.34 11.54
CA LEU A 118 22.86 9.78 10.40
C LEU A 118 23.07 8.27 10.19
N ARG A 119 24.05 7.65 10.85
CA ARG A 119 24.32 6.20 10.75
C ARG A 119 23.38 5.32 11.57
N ARG A 120 22.45 5.91 12.33
CA ARG A 120 21.60 5.17 13.28
C ARG A 120 20.13 5.00 12.88
N ILE A 121 19.71 5.62 11.78
CA ILE A 121 18.35 5.46 11.24
C ILE A 121 18.42 4.50 10.07
N ARG A 122 17.85 3.29 10.22
CA ARG A 122 17.78 2.30 9.14
C ARG A 122 16.45 2.44 8.41
N VAL A 123 16.49 2.58 7.10
CA VAL A 123 15.27 2.64 6.28
C VAL A 123 14.80 1.22 5.99
N LYS A 124 13.59 0.86 6.44
CA LYS A 124 12.94 -0.43 6.14
C LYS A 124 12.21 -0.37 4.80
N SER A 125 11.48 0.72 4.57
CA SER A 125 10.82 1.01 3.30
C SER A 125 10.90 2.51 3.00
N ALA A 126 11.10 2.84 1.73
CA ALA A 126 11.10 4.22 1.27
C ALA A 126 9.77 4.54 0.60
N GLY A 127 9.15 5.64 1.02
CA GLY A 127 8.02 6.21 0.31
C GLY A 127 8.42 6.70 -1.08
N LEU A 128 7.44 6.89 -1.96
CA LEU A 128 7.64 7.42 -3.32
C LEU A 128 6.99 8.80 -3.52
N SER A 129 6.15 9.20 -2.58
CA SER A 129 5.40 10.45 -2.62
C SER A 129 5.46 11.18 -1.27
N LEU A 130 5.14 12.46 -1.33
CA LEU A 130 4.93 13.38 -0.22
C LEU A 130 3.43 13.63 -0.09
N ILE A 131 2.93 13.62 1.13
CA ILE A 131 1.59 14.09 1.45
C ILE A 131 1.67 15.54 1.86
N CYS A 132 0.85 16.39 1.23
CA CYS A 132 0.75 17.78 1.64
C CYS A 132 0.08 17.89 3.01
N PRO A 133 0.73 18.48 4.03
CA PRO A 133 0.13 18.65 5.35
C PRO A 133 -1.07 19.62 5.36
N LYS A 134 -1.24 20.43 4.31
CA LYS A 134 -2.32 21.42 4.21
C LYS A 134 -3.56 20.91 3.50
N CYS A 135 -3.40 20.15 2.42
CA CYS A 135 -4.53 19.72 1.58
C CYS A 135 -4.65 18.21 1.41
N GLY A 136 -3.70 17.42 1.93
CA GLY A 136 -3.70 15.96 1.82
C GLY A 136 -3.36 15.41 0.42
N ALA A 137 -3.11 16.26 -0.57
CA ALA A 137 -2.77 15.81 -1.91
C ALA A 137 -1.37 15.15 -1.95
N GLU A 138 -1.27 14.08 -2.74
CA GLU A 138 0.00 13.42 -3.01
C GLU A 138 0.83 14.23 -4.01
N THR A 139 2.13 14.32 -3.77
CA THR A 139 3.11 14.97 -4.66
C THR A 139 4.34 14.07 -4.78
N PRO A 140 4.99 13.95 -5.95
CA PRO A 140 6.21 13.13 -6.07
C PRO A 140 7.33 13.58 -5.13
N LEU A 141 8.17 12.64 -4.69
CA LEU A 141 9.38 12.98 -3.94
C LEU A 141 10.31 13.90 -4.74
N GLY A 142 11.03 14.76 -4.02
CA GLY A 142 11.97 15.75 -4.60
C GLY A 142 11.35 17.11 -4.91
N GLU A 143 10.03 17.21 -4.92
CA GLU A 143 9.32 18.48 -5.11
C GLU A 143 9.42 19.38 -3.87
N SER A 144 9.56 20.68 -4.08
CA SER A 144 9.60 21.68 -3.00
C SER A 144 8.23 22.26 -2.64
N LYS A 145 7.22 22.01 -3.48
CA LYS A 145 5.85 22.52 -3.33
C LYS A 145 4.81 21.49 -3.71
N CYS A 146 3.66 21.52 -3.05
CA CYS A 146 2.49 20.74 -3.41
C CYS A 146 1.93 21.20 -4.76
N ARG A 147 1.69 20.25 -5.67
CA ARG A 147 1.13 20.52 -7.01
C ARG A 147 -0.34 21.00 -6.97
N SER A 148 -1.09 20.63 -5.94
CA SER A 148 -2.52 20.95 -5.84
C SER A 148 -2.81 22.30 -5.19
N CYS A 149 -2.13 22.64 -4.09
CA CYS A 149 -2.43 23.87 -3.33
C CYS A 149 -1.25 24.86 -3.23
N GLY A 150 -0.09 24.52 -3.81
CA GLY A 150 1.10 25.39 -3.84
C GLY A 150 1.87 25.50 -2.51
N GLU A 151 1.47 24.77 -1.47
CA GLU A 151 2.12 24.80 -0.15
C GLU A 151 3.55 24.27 -0.23
N ARG A 152 4.48 24.84 0.55
CA ARG A 152 5.90 24.42 0.51
C ARG A 152 6.15 23.25 1.45
N PHE A 153 6.96 22.29 1.01
CA PHE A 153 7.46 21.24 1.89
C PHE A 153 8.66 21.78 2.67
N VAL A 154 8.45 21.97 3.98
CA VAL A 154 9.52 22.41 4.90
C VAL A 154 10.41 21.21 5.22
N LYS A 155 11.72 21.38 4.99
CA LYS A 155 12.74 20.42 5.42
C LYS A 155 13.23 20.77 6.82
N SER A 156 13.61 19.76 7.61
CA SER A 156 14.19 20.00 8.92
C SER A 156 15.57 20.63 8.78
N SER A 157 15.85 21.64 9.61
CA SER A 157 17.16 22.28 9.69
C SER A 157 18.17 21.43 10.46
N ASP A 158 17.69 20.53 11.33
CA ASP A 158 18.52 19.60 12.08
C ASP A 158 18.62 18.26 11.31
N PRO A 159 19.81 17.85 10.84
CA PRO A 159 19.98 16.59 10.12
C PRO A 159 19.64 15.36 10.98
N VAL A 160 19.66 15.46 12.30
CA VAL A 160 19.27 14.38 13.23
C VAL A 160 17.75 14.19 13.24
N LYS A 161 17.00 15.27 13.07
CA LYS A 161 15.52 15.26 13.01
C LYS A 161 14.99 15.20 11.58
N ALA A 162 15.87 15.13 10.58
CA ALA A 162 15.47 15.06 9.18
C ALA A 162 15.21 13.61 8.76
N CYS A 163 14.10 13.38 8.06
CA CYS A 163 13.83 12.11 7.42
C CYS A 163 14.89 11.87 6.32
N PRO A 164 15.57 10.71 6.30
CA PRO A 164 16.60 10.44 5.30
C PRO A 164 16.06 10.33 3.88
N ILE A 165 14.75 10.11 3.72
CA ILE A 165 14.10 9.95 2.41
C ILE A 165 13.60 11.28 1.87
N CYS A 166 12.80 12.03 2.63
CA CYS A 166 12.18 13.27 2.16
C CYS A 166 12.80 14.56 2.71
N GLY A 167 13.65 14.47 3.74
CA GLY A 167 14.18 15.62 4.48
C GLY A 167 13.16 16.31 5.39
N GLY A 168 11.93 15.79 5.49
CA GLY A 168 10.89 16.31 6.38
C GLY A 168 11.23 16.09 7.86
N ASP A 169 10.58 16.84 8.75
CA ASP A 169 10.80 16.74 10.18
C ASP A 169 10.22 15.44 10.76
N LEU A 170 11.08 14.64 11.38
CA LEU A 170 10.73 13.39 12.06
C LEU A 170 10.05 13.62 13.40
N SER A 171 10.02 14.83 13.95
CA SER A 171 9.30 15.13 15.20
C SER A 171 7.81 14.75 15.11
N ASN A 172 7.24 14.73 13.90
CA ASN A 172 5.86 14.31 13.63
C ASN A 172 5.73 12.85 13.16
N ALA A 173 6.79 12.04 13.29
CA ALA A 173 6.72 10.64 12.91
C ALA A 173 5.83 9.83 13.88
N GLN A 174 5.11 8.87 13.33
CA GLN A 174 4.24 7.99 14.11
C GLN A 174 5.00 6.72 14.52
N SER A 175 4.97 6.36 15.80
CA SER A 175 5.54 5.09 16.28
C SER A 175 4.57 3.93 16.01
N LEU A 176 5.09 2.83 15.46
CA LEU A 176 4.37 1.57 15.21
C LEU A 176 4.76 0.46 16.21
N GLY A 177 5.67 0.74 17.14
CA GLY A 177 6.26 -0.21 18.09
C GLY A 177 7.58 0.30 18.65
N ASP A 178 8.36 -0.59 19.27
CA ASP A 178 9.54 -0.22 20.08
C ASP A 178 10.54 0.67 19.33
N ASP A 179 11.00 0.24 18.16
CA ASP A 179 12.04 0.95 17.39
C ASP A 179 11.59 1.31 15.95
N THR A 180 10.30 1.15 15.62
CA THR A 180 9.79 1.38 14.25
C THR A 180 8.90 2.61 14.19
N TYR A 181 9.22 3.52 13.28
CA TYR A 181 8.58 4.81 13.09
C TYR A 181 8.23 5.02 11.62
N VAL A 182 7.15 5.77 11.38
CA VAL A 182 6.69 6.14 10.03
C VAL A 182 6.75 7.65 9.89
N CYS A 183 7.44 8.12 8.86
CA CYS A 183 7.51 9.56 8.55
C CYS A 183 6.12 10.08 8.15
N GLY A 184 5.63 11.13 8.83
CA GLY A 184 4.32 11.73 8.53
C GLY A 184 4.21 12.41 7.16
N ASN A 185 5.34 12.71 6.51
CA ASN A 185 5.33 13.42 5.22
C ASN A 185 5.42 12.47 4.03
N CYS A 186 6.21 11.40 4.12
CA CYS A 186 6.46 10.50 2.98
C CYS A 186 6.13 9.03 3.26
N PHE A 187 5.61 8.71 4.45
CA PHE A 187 5.29 7.35 4.88
C PHE A 187 6.43 6.33 4.74
N SER A 188 7.69 6.80 4.79
CA SER A 188 8.83 5.88 4.86
C SER A 188 8.87 5.22 6.23
N GLU A 189 9.03 3.90 6.27
CA GLU A 189 9.25 3.14 7.49
C GLU A 189 10.72 3.18 7.87
N LEU A 190 10.97 3.62 9.10
CA LEU A 190 12.28 3.84 9.66
C LEU A 190 12.41 3.02 10.94
N GLU A 191 13.55 2.37 11.08
CA GLU A 191 13.99 1.76 12.32
C GLU A 191 14.99 2.70 12.98
N ILE A 192 14.62 3.23 14.14
CA ILE A 192 15.36 4.25 14.88
C ILE A 192 15.66 3.68 16.26
N ASP A 193 16.94 3.60 16.62
CA ASP A 193 17.33 3.13 17.95
C ASP A 193 16.79 4.06 19.06
N GLN A 194 16.55 3.53 20.26
CA GLN A 194 15.99 4.30 21.37
C GLN A 194 16.79 5.56 21.77
N GLN A 195 18.12 5.57 21.66
CA GLN A 195 18.93 6.75 21.99
C GLN A 195 18.72 7.85 20.96
N THR A 196 18.62 7.49 19.68
CA THR A 196 18.34 8.40 18.58
C THR A 196 16.90 8.90 18.64
N ALA A 197 15.94 8.01 18.89
CA ALA A 197 14.54 8.38 19.08
C ALA A 197 14.37 9.40 20.21
N ARG A 198 15.03 9.19 21.37
CA ARG A 198 15.01 10.17 22.46
C ARG A 198 15.55 11.54 22.03
N ARG A 199 16.53 11.64 21.13
CA ARG A 199 17.04 12.93 20.66
C ARG A 199 16.11 13.64 19.68
N ILE A 200 15.32 12.87 18.93
CA ILE A 200 14.40 13.40 17.92
C ILE A 200 13.11 13.88 18.59
N PHE A 201 12.54 13.06 19.48
CA PHE A 201 11.19 13.22 20.05
C PHE A 201 11.13 13.86 21.46
N THR A 202 12.27 14.22 22.05
CA THR A 202 12.33 15.02 23.29
C THR A 202 12.59 16.48 22.95
#